data_AF-A0A3D4EMP1-F1
#
_entry.id   AF-A0A3D4EMP1-F1
#
_cell.length_a   1.000
_cell.length_b   1.000
_cell.length_c   1.000
_cell.angle_alpha   90.00
_cell.angle_beta   90.00
_cell.angle_gamma   90.00
#
_symmetry.space_group_name_H-M   'P 1'
#
loop_
_entity.id
_entity.type
_entity.pdbx_description
1 polymer ?
#
loop_
_entity_poly.entity_id
_entity_poly.type
_entity_poly.pdbx_seq_one_letter_code
_entity_poly.pdbx_strand_id
1 'polypeptide(L)'
;MINLYSAQIESLSIHRIGNKSRNEGAFLSKERYHLNDEITPLIKEFFFKPFRDKEENYYQFVHEADLEFHSLSNLAASLFNDPRQSHEISIEIAKLLYEQSS
;
A
#
# COMPACT_ATOMS: atom_id res chain seq x y z
N MET A 1 20.40 -3.98 -5.70
CA MET A 1 20.03 -2.55 -5.46
C MET A 1 19.18 -1.99 -6.59
N ILE A 2 17.94 -1.63 -6.28
CA ILE A 2 16.97 -1.05 -7.23
C ILE A 2 17.27 0.45 -7.36
N ASN A 3 17.32 0.97 -8.59
CA ASN A 3 17.50 2.41 -8.83
C ASN A 3 16.14 3.12 -8.82
N LEU A 4 15.87 3.91 -7.77
CA LEU A 4 14.61 4.66 -7.60
C LEU A 4 14.74 6.16 -7.86
N TYR A 5 15.85 6.63 -8.47
CA TYR A 5 16.09 8.07 -8.63
C TYR A 5 14.99 8.79 -9.43
N SER A 6 14.43 8.13 -10.44
CA SER A 6 13.33 8.66 -11.26
C SER A 6 11.93 8.31 -10.72
N ALA A 7 11.83 7.61 -9.58
CA ALA A 7 10.55 7.16 -9.06
C ALA A 7 9.67 8.33 -8.59
N GLN A 8 8.38 8.22 -8.90
CA GLN A 8 7.35 9.19 -8.57
C GLN A 8 6.22 8.49 -7.83
N ILE A 9 5.53 9.23 -6.97
CA ILE A 9 4.28 8.78 -6.34
C ILE A 9 3.16 9.43 -7.15
N GLU A 10 2.47 8.63 -7.95
CA GLU A 10 1.39 9.10 -8.83
C GLU A 10 0.06 9.25 -8.09
N SER A 11 -0.17 8.41 -7.08
CA SER A 11 -1.41 8.33 -6.34
C SER A 11 -1.11 8.04 -4.87
N LEU A 12 -1.83 8.71 -3.97
CA LEU A 12 -1.75 8.48 -2.53
C LEU A 12 -3.17 8.40 -1.96
N SER A 13 -3.48 7.33 -1.23
CA SER A 13 -4.70 7.19 -0.45
C SER A 13 -4.34 7.01 1.00
N ILE A 14 -5.06 7.70 1.90
CA ILE A 14 -4.79 7.64 3.35
C ILE A 14 -6.00 7.02 4.03
N HIS A 15 -5.81 5.89 4.69
CA HIS A 15 -6.83 5.19 5.47
C HIS A 15 -6.33 5.04 6.90
N ARG A 16 -7.24 5.06 7.88
CA ARG A 16 -6.91 4.74 9.28
C ARG A 16 -7.50 3.38 9.62
N ILE A 17 -6.66 2.41 9.93
CA ILE A 17 -7.09 1.07 10.31
C ILE A 17 -7.08 1.00 11.84
N GLY A 18 -8.25 0.81 12.44
CA GLY A 18 -8.37 0.52 13.87
C GLY A 18 -8.10 -0.95 14.17
N ASN A 19 -7.91 -1.29 15.44
CA ASN A 19 -7.89 -2.68 15.90
C ASN A 19 -9.32 -3.24 16.07
N LYS A 20 -9.65 -4.29 15.31
CA LYS A 20 -10.95 -4.96 15.36
C LYS A 20 -11.22 -5.65 16.70
N SER A 21 -10.23 -6.27 17.35
CA SER A 21 -10.40 -6.91 18.68
C SER A 21 -10.72 -5.91 19.79
N ARG A 22 -10.30 -4.65 19.62
CA ARG A 22 -10.58 -3.54 20.55
C ARG A 22 -11.80 -2.71 20.16
N ASN A 23 -12.57 -3.15 19.17
CA ASN A 23 -13.73 -2.44 18.63
C ASN A 23 -13.39 -1.02 18.14
N GLU A 24 -12.16 -0.82 17.66
CA GLU A 24 -11.75 0.39 16.96
C GLU A 24 -12.12 0.21 15.48
N GLY A 25 -12.85 1.16 14.89
CA GLY A 25 -13.26 1.07 13.49
C GLY A 25 -12.16 1.45 12.50
N ALA A 26 -12.37 1.12 11.22
CA ALA A 26 -11.56 1.64 10.11
C ALA A 26 -12.21 2.90 9.50
N PHE A 27 -11.37 3.87 9.12
CA PHE A 27 -11.78 5.08 8.43
C PHE A 27 -11.15 5.08 7.06
N LEU A 28 -12.00 4.92 6.05
CA LEU A 28 -11.58 4.90 4.65
C LEU A 28 -11.69 6.32 4.10
N SER A 29 -10.62 6.80 3.45
CA SER A 29 -10.72 8.02 2.66
C SER A 29 -11.76 7.85 1.55
N LYS A 30 -12.42 8.95 1.20
CA LYS A 30 -13.41 9.00 0.12
C LYS A 30 -12.77 9.23 -1.25
N GLU A 31 -11.57 9.79 -1.25
CA GLU A 31 -10.82 10.16 -2.44
C GLU A 31 -9.32 10.11 -2.17
N ARG A 32 -8.52 10.22 -3.23
CA ARG A 32 -7.07 10.30 -3.17
C ARG A 32 -6.65 11.60 -2.50
N TYR A 33 -5.53 11.55 -1.78
CA TYR A 33 -4.87 12.73 -1.27
C TYR A 33 -4.09 13.42 -2.40
N HIS A 34 -4.34 14.70 -2.60
CA HIS A 34 -3.61 15.52 -3.57
C HIS A 34 -2.25 15.93 -2.99
N LEU A 35 -1.19 15.35 -3.53
CA LEU A 35 0.18 15.75 -3.22
C LEU A 35 0.45 17.16 -3.77
N ASN A 36 1.21 17.94 -3.01
CA ASN A 36 1.71 19.27 -3.41
C ASN A 36 3.24 19.29 -3.38
N ASP A 37 3.83 20.35 -3.91
CA ASP A 37 5.28 20.47 -4.05
C ASP A 37 6.04 20.48 -2.72
N GLU A 38 5.38 20.90 -1.63
CA GLU A 38 5.98 20.95 -0.29
C GLU A 38 6.02 19.56 0.36
N ILE A 39 4.96 18.77 0.22
CA ILE A 39 4.79 17.48 0.89
C ILE A 39 5.42 16.34 0.08
N THR A 40 5.42 16.44 -1.25
CA THR A 40 5.93 15.38 -2.14
C THR A 40 7.36 14.91 -1.77
N PRO A 41 8.34 15.80 -1.51
CA PRO A 41 9.68 15.38 -1.13
C PRO A 41 9.71 14.61 0.20
N LEU A 42 8.90 15.04 1.18
CA LEU A 42 8.83 14.40 2.50
C LEU A 42 8.25 12.99 2.42
N ILE A 43 7.18 12.83 1.65
CA ILE A 43 6.51 11.54 1.43
C ILE A 43 7.45 10.59 0.68
N LYS A 44 8.14 11.06 -0.37
CA LYS A 44 9.13 10.26 -1.09
C LYS A 44 10.27 9.81 -0.18
N GLU A 45 10.82 10.72 0.61
CA GLU A 45 11.91 10.39 1.53
C GLU A 45 11.46 9.31 2.53
N PHE A 46 10.26 9.46 3.12
CA PHE A 46 9.71 8.49 4.06
C PHE A 46 9.48 7.11 3.45
N PHE A 47 8.76 7.03 2.31
CA PHE A 47 8.38 5.73 1.72
C PHE A 47 9.50 5.05 0.92
N PHE A 48 10.44 5.80 0.34
CA PHE A 48 11.53 5.22 -0.47
C PHE A 48 12.82 4.99 0.33
N LYS A 49 12.91 5.45 1.58
CA LYS A 49 14.06 5.14 2.46
C LYS A 49 14.36 3.64 2.54
N PRO A 50 13.40 2.72 2.80
CA PRO A 50 13.70 1.30 2.95
C PRO A 50 14.33 0.65 1.70
N PHE A 51 14.07 1.19 0.50
CA PHE A 51 14.62 0.67 -0.75
C PHE A 51 16.04 1.18 -1.07
N ARG A 52 16.53 2.17 -0.32
CA ARG A 52 17.89 2.72 -0.42
C ARG A 52 18.84 2.16 0.63
N ASP A 53 18.30 1.48 1.64
CA ASP A 53 19.08 0.84 2.68
C ASP A 53 19.90 -0.32 2.08
N LYS A 54 21.12 -0.51 2.59
CA LYS A 54 22.04 -1.55 2.11
C LYS A 54 21.62 -2.96 2.48
N GLU A 55 20.69 -3.09 3.42
CA GLU A 55 20.18 -4.36 3.90
C GLU A 55 18.99 -4.78 3.05
N GLU A 56 19.22 -5.72 2.14
CA GLU A 56 18.20 -6.20 1.20
C GLU A 56 17.28 -7.24 1.88
N ASN A 57 16.32 -6.75 2.67
CA ASN A 57 15.26 -7.59 3.27
C ASN A 57 14.05 -7.68 2.34
N TYR A 58 14.08 -8.66 1.42
CA TYR A 58 12.96 -8.93 0.52
C TYR A 58 11.93 -9.84 1.16
N TYR A 59 10.66 -9.45 1.06
CA TYR A 59 9.51 -10.27 1.42
C TYR A 59 8.79 -10.71 0.15
N GLN A 60 8.15 -11.88 0.22
CA GLN A 60 7.33 -12.42 -0.86
C GLN A 60 5.97 -12.83 -0.32
N PHE A 61 4.95 -12.74 -1.16
CA PHE A 61 3.67 -13.37 -0.86
C PHE A 61 3.83 -14.89 -0.91
N VAL A 62 3.15 -15.59 -0.01
CA VAL A 62 3.14 -17.05 0.07
C VAL A 62 1.72 -17.51 0.38
N HIS A 63 1.28 -18.57 -0.27
CA HIS A 63 0.00 -19.22 -0.01
C HIS A 63 0.20 -20.73 -0.07
N GLU A 64 -0.50 -21.48 0.79
CA GLU A 64 -0.24 -22.92 0.98
C GLU A 64 -0.51 -23.77 -0.26
N ALA A 65 -1.44 -23.33 -1.11
CA ALA A 65 -1.78 -23.98 -2.38
C ALA A 65 -1.09 -23.31 -3.58
N ASP A 66 -1.56 -22.13 -3.97
CA ASP A 66 -1.01 -21.33 -5.07
C ASP A 66 -1.21 -19.82 -4.80
N LEU A 67 -0.36 -18.98 -5.40
CA LEU A 67 -0.43 -17.52 -5.28
C LEU A 67 -1.71 -16.92 -5.85
N GLU A 68 -2.37 -17.58 -6.80
CA GLU A 68 -3.67 -17.13 -7.34
C GLU A 68 -4.76 -17.00 -6.27
N PHE A 69 -4.58 -17.67 -5.12
CA PHE A 69 -5.49 -17.59 -3.98
C PHE A 69 -5.08 -16.54 -2.94
N HIS A 70 -3.96 -15.83 -3.14
CA HIS A 70 -3.50 -14.82 -2.20
C HIS A 70 -4.15 -13.45 -2.48
N SER A 71 -5.15 -13.08 -1.68
CA SER A 71 -5.96 -11.87 -1.88
C SER A 71 -5.16 -10.58 -2.10
N LEU A 72 -4.14 -10.31 -1.26
CA LEU A 72 -3.32 -9.10 -1.40
C LEU A 72 -2.42 -9.13 -2.64
N SER A 73 -2.01 -10.32 -3.08
CA SER A 73 -1.18 -10.48 -4.29
C SER A 73 -2.02 -10.16 -5.53
N ASN A 74 -3.26 -10.66 -5.56
CA ASN A 74 -4.23 -10.39 -6.63
C ASN A 74 -4.61 -8.90 -6.71
N LEU A 75 -4.77 -8.24 -5.56
CA LEU A 75 -5.01 -6.79 -5.50
C LEU A 75 -3.80 -6.00 -6.04
N ALA A 76 -2.58 -6.37 -5.64
CA ALA A 76 -1.36 -5.74 -6.16
C ALA A 76 -1.23 -5.95 -7.68
N ALA A 77 -1.47 -7.16 -8.18
CA ALA A 77 -1.47 -7.44 -9.62
C ALA A 77 -2.52 -6.61 -10.37
N SER A 78 -3.73 -6.48 -9.82
CA SER A 78 -4.80 -5.66 -10.39
C SER A 78 -4.41 -4.18 -10.48
N LEU A 79 -3.68 -3.66 -9.48
CA LEU A 79 -3.17 -2.29 -9.48
C LEU A 79 -2.19 -2.04 -10.62
N PHE A 80 -1.29 -2.98 -10.88
CA PHE A 80 -0.33 -2.86 -11.97
C PHE A 80 -1.00 -3.00 -13.36
N ASN A 81 -2.09 -3.77 -13.45
CA ASN A 81 -2.87 -3.89 -14.68
C ASN A 81 -3.67 -2.62 -15.00
N ASP A 82 -4.25 -1.96 -13.98
CA ASP A 82 -4.99 -0.71 -14.14
C ASP A 82 -4.76 0.27 -12.97
N PRO A 83 -3.73 1.14 -13.07
CA PRO A 83 -3.41 2.12 -12.02
C PRO A 83 -4.52 3.12 -11.70
N ARG A 84 -5.49 3.29 -12.62
CA ARG A 84 -6.64 4.18 -12.41
C ARG A 84 -7.56 3.70 -11.29
N GLN A 85 -7.48 2.42 -10.94
CA GLN A 85 -8.22 1.81 -9.82
C GLN A 85 -7.47 1.89 -8.48
N SER A 86 -6.40 2.69 -8.42
CA SER A 86 -5.52 2.76 -7.25
C SER A 86 -6.22 3.08 -5.92
N HIS A 87 -7.29 3.89 -5.96
CA HIS A 87 -7.99 4.26 -4.74
C HIS A 87 -8.97 3.17 -4.29
N GLU A 88 -9.68 2.59 -5.24
CA GLU A 88 -10.60 1.48 -5.01
C GLU A 88 -9.85 0.25 -4.47
N ILE A 89 -8.69 -0.05 -5.06
CA ILE A 89 -7.82 -1.13 -4.59
C ILE A 89 -7.26 -0.84 -3.20
N SER A 90 -6.86 0.41 -2.91
CA SER A 90 -6.35 0.75 -1.57
C SER A 90 -7.42 0.61 -0.49
N ILE A 91 -8.69 0.84 -0.82
CA ILE A 91 -9.83 0.55 0.06
C ILE A 91 -9.95 -0.95 0.36
N GLU A 92 -9.84 -1.81 -0.66
CA GLU A 92 -9.90 -3.26 -0.46
C GLU A 92 -8.73 -3.77 0.38
N ILE A 93 -7.51 -3.25 0.16
CA ILE A 93 -6.34 -3.55 1.01
C ILE A 93 -6.59 -3.11 2.46
N ALA A 94 -7.13 -1.91 2.67
CA ALA A 94 -7.46 -1.40 4.00
C ALA A 94 -8.48 -2.30 4.73
N LYS A 95 -9.50 -2.80 4.01
CA LYS A 95 -10.47 -3.76 4.58
C LYS A 95 -9.79 -5.07 4.98
N LEU A 96 -8.90 -5.62 4.15
CA LEU A 96 -8.14 -6.82 4.49
C LEU A 96 -7.29 -6.63 5.75
N LEU A 97 -6.60 -5.49 5.87
CA LEU A 97 -5.82 -5.15 7.06
C LEU A 97 -6.71 -5.05 8.31
N TYR A 98 -7.91 -4.47 8.18
CA TYR A 98 -8.85 -4.40 9.30
C TYR A 98 -9.32 -5.79 9.74
N GLU A 99 -9.63 -6.67 8.79
CA GLU A 99 -10.05 -8.05 9.09
C GLU A 99 -8.96 -8.84 9.83
N GLN A 100 -7.68 -8.54 9.56
CA GLN A 100 -6.53 -9.16 10.22
C GLN A 100 -6.06 -8.40 11.48
N SER A 101 -6.70 -7.29 11.84
CA SER A 101 -6.30 -6.47 12.99
C SER A 101 -6.86 -7.06 14.30
N SER A 102 -6.12 -7.98 14.91
CA SER A 102 -6.46 -8.54 16.23
C SER A 102 -5.44 -8.14 17.28
#